data_AF-A0AAV9DRM7-F1
#
_entry.id   AF-A0AAV9DRM7-F1
#
_cell.length_a   1.000
_cell.length_b   1.000
_cell.length_c   1.000
_cell.angle_alpha   90.00
_cell.angle_beta   90.00
_cell.angle_gamma   90.00
#
_symmetry.space_group_name_H-M   'P 1'
#
loop_
_entity.id
_entity.type
_entity.pdbx_description
1 polymer ?
#
loop_
_entity_poly.entity_id
_entity_poly.type
_entity_poly.pdbx_seq_one_letter_code
_entity_poly.pdbx_strand_id
1 'polypeptide(L)'
;MTIQDKDFHSINIFEYKAIIQGLRLVVSHGLSRVLIESDSSIAIAWILGKGRVPWKAFRVHHELRSILASLDAWQALHTYRKGNQVADHLAAWRTAPGQTTIGPHEA
;
A
#
# COMPACT_ATOMS: atom_id res chain seq x y z
N MET A 1 -11.44 -25.90 -0.50
CA MET A 1 -11.39 -24.60 0.21
C MET A 1 -9.98 -24.46 0.77
N THR A 2 -9.09 -23.86 -0.02
CA THR A 2 -7.65 -23.89 0.23
C THR A 2 -7.25 -22.62 0.99
N ILE A 3 -6.43 -22.77 2.02
CA ILE A 3 -6.05 -21.73 2.99
C ILE A 3 -5.31 -20.53 2.33
N GLN A 4 -4.87 -20.65 1.07
CA GLN A 4 -4.11 -19.62 0.34
C GLN A 4 -4.90 -18.37 -0.11
N ASP A 5 -6.22 -18.43 -0.29
CA ASP A 5 -6.96 -17.26 -0.84
C ASP A 5 -7.23 -16.15 0.19
N LYS A 6 -7.27 -16.47 1.49
CA LYS A 6 -7.63 -15.49 2.54
C LYS A 6 -6.51 -14.49 2.82
N ASP A 7 -5.26 -14.92 2.73
CA ASP A 7 -4.10 -14.09 3.08
C ASP A 7 -3.78 -13.08 1.97
N PHE A 8 -3.94 -13.49 0.71
CA PHE A 8 -3.69 -12.63 -0.45
C PHE A 8 -4.64 -11.43 -0.50
N HIS A 9 -5.91 -11.62 -0.17
CA HIS A 9 -6.88 -10.53 -0.07
C HIS A 9 -6.61 -9.59 1.12
N SER A 10 -5.82 -10.03 2.10
CA SER A 10 -5.48 -9.21 3.26
C SER A 10 -4.25 -8.36 2.98
N ILE A 11 -3.20 -8.96 2.37
CA ILE A 11 -2.00 -8.25 1.92
C ILE A 11 -2.34 -7.13 0.94
N ASN A 12 -3.11 -7.41 -0.11
CA ASN A 12 -3.49 -6.39 -1.09
C ASN A 12 -4.27 -5.22 -0.47
N ILE A 13 -5.02 -5.47 0.61
CA ILE A 13 -5.73 -4.41 1.34
C ILE A 13 -4.78 -3.60 2.22
N PHE A 14 -3.76 -4.22 2.80
CA PHE A 14 -2.72 -3.50 3.53
C PHE A 14 -1.93 -2.59 2.60
N GLU A 15 -1.48 -3.10 1.45
CA GLU A 15 -0.83 -2.30 0.41
C GLU A 15 -1.70 -1.13 -0.05
N TYR A 16 -2.96 -1.42 -0.37
CA TYR A 16 -3.91 -0.41 -0.80
C TYR A 16 -4.13 0.68 0.26
N LYS A 17 -4.18 0.31 1.55
CA LYS A 17 -4.25 1.27 2.66
C LYS A 17 -2.97 2.07 2.82
N ALA A 18 -1.80 1.46 2.63
CA ALA A 18 -0.51 2.15 2.71
C ALA A 18 -0.43 3.26 1.65
N ILE A 19 -0.84 2.97 0.41
CA ILE A 19 -0.90 3.97 -0.67
C ILE A 19 -1.79 5.15 -0.28
N ILE A 20 -2.96 4.90 0.30
CA ILE A 20 -3.89 5.97 0.71
C ILE A 20 -3.31 6.83 1.83
N GLN A 21 -2.55 6.24 2.75
CA GLN A 21 -1.84 7.04 3.75
C GLN A 21 -0.76 7.93 3.13
N GLY A 22 -0.04 7.42 2.12
CA GLY A 22 0.88 8.25 1.32
C GLY A 22 0.17 9.41 0.63
N LEU A 23 -1.00 9.16 0.03
CA LEU A 23 -1.82 10.19 -0.60
C LEU A 23 -2.35 11.23 0.39
N ARG A 24 -2.71 10.82 1.61
CA ARG A 24 -3.09 11.77 2.68
C ARG A 24 -1.93 12.67 3.07
N LEU A 25 -0.72 12.12 3.17
CA LEU A 25 0.49 12.90 3.44
C LEU A 25 0.78 13.90 2.32
N VAL A 26 0.64 13.50 1.05
CA VAL A 26 0.75 14.41 -0.09
C VAL A 26 -0.18 15.62 0.09
N VAL A 27 -1.47 15.38 0.32
CA VAL A 27 -2.47 16.45 0.47
C VAL A 27 -2.16 17.32 1.68
N SER A 28 -1.76 16.73 2.81
CA SER A 28 -1.44 17.49 4.03
C SER A 28 -0.22 18.42 3.86
N HIS A 29 0.66 18.13 2.90
CA HIS A 29 1.81 18.96 2.57
C HIS A 29 1.54 19.93 1.40
N GLY A 30 0.30 20.04 0.93
CA GLY A 30 -0.06 20.92 -0.19
C GLY A 30 0.51 20.47 -1.53
N LEU A 31 0.92 19.20 -1.66
CA LEU A 31 1.38 18.62 -2.91
C LEU A 31 0.17 18.17 -3.73
N SER A 32 0.19 18.44 -5.04
CA SER A 32 -0.96 18.17 -5.93
C SER A 32 -0.60 17.34 -7.16
N ARG A 33 0.70 17.07 -7.39
CA ARG A 33 1.20 16.29 -8.54
C ARG A 33 1.92 15.04 -8.03
N VAL A 34 1.40 13.85 -8.34
CA VAL A 34 1.81 12.61 -7.68
C VAL A 34 2.13 11.49 -8.66
N LEU A 35 3.23 10.79 -8.42
CA LEU A 35 3.48 9.47 -9.00
C LEU A 35 3.28 8.41 -7.91
N ILE A 36 2.35 7.49 -8.12
CA ILE A 36 2.07 6.37 -7.22
C ILE A 36 2.79 5.13 -7.74
N GLU A 37 3.72 4.60 -6.96
CA GLU A 37 4.45 3.37 -7.27
C GLU A 37 4.15 2.30 -6.22
N SER A 38 3.95 1.07 -6.68
CA SER A 38 3.77 -0.10 -5.81
C SER A 38 4.14 -1.37 -6.55
N ASP A 39 4.65 -2.38 -5.85
CA ASP A 39 4.88 -3.72 -6.39
C ASP A 39 3.60 -4.59 -6.40
N SER A 40 2.47 -4.08 -5.88
CA SER A 40 1.17 -4.74 -5.93
C SER A 40 0.41 -4.36 -7.19
N SER A 41 0.42 -5.26 -8.18
CA SER A 41 -0.35 -5.10 -9.42
C SER A 41 -1.86 -4.99 -9.17
N ILE A 42 -2.38 -5.63 -8.11
CA ILE A 42 -3.79 -5.55 -7.72
C ILE A 42 -4.13 -4.18 -7.13
N ALA A 43 -3.28 -3.63 -6.26
CA ALA A 43 -3.49 -2.29 -5.72
C ALA A 43 -3.47 -1.25 -6.85
N ILE A 44 -2.49 -1.34 -7.76
CA ILE A 44 -2.41 -0.48 -8.95
C ILE A 44 -3.66 -0.65 -9.84
N ALA A 45 -4.13 -1.88 -10.08
CA ALA A 45 -5.36 -2.11 -10.83
C ALA A 45 -6.56 -1.41 -10.18
N TRP A 46 -6.76 -1.55 -8.87
CA TRP A 46 -7.85 -0.88 -8.16
C TRP A 46 -7.77 0.64 -8.26
N ILE A 47 -6.58 1.23 -8.15
CA ILE A 47 -6.35 2.68 -8.32
C ILE A 47 -6.77 3.13 -9.72
N LEU A 48 -6.34 2.38 -10.74
CA LEU A 48 -6.67 2.63 -12.15
C LEU A 48 -8.13 2.31 -12.50
N GLY A 49 -8.95 1.88 -11.54
CA GLY A 49 -10.36 1.54 -11.77
C GLY A 49 -10.56 0.21 -12.51
N LYS A 50 -9.53 -0.64 -12.51
CA LYS A 50 -9.54 -1.97 -13.11
C LYS A 50 -9.81 -3.03 -12.04
N GLY A 51 -10.63 -4.02 -12.39
CA GLY A 51 -10.97 -5.13 -11.51
C GLY A 51 -11.97 -4.78 -10.40
N ARG A 52 -12.29 -5.77 -9.56
CA ARG A 52 -13.29 -5.62 -8.50
C ARG A 52 -12.61 -5.33 -7.17
N VAL A 53 -12.96 -4.20 -6.57
CA VAL A 53 -12.55 -3.87 -5.20
C VAL A 53 -13.39 -4.72 -4.22
N PRO A 54 -12.78 -5.38 -3.23
CA PRO A 54 -13.53 -6.10 -2.19
C PRO A 54 -14.39 -5.16 -1.36
N TRP A 55 -15.58 -5.62 -0.91
CA TRP A 55 -16.48 -4.79 -0.10
C TRP A 55 -15.78 -4.18 1.13
N LYS A 56 -14.89 -4.95 1.76
CA LYS A 56 -14.11 -4.57 2.95
C LYS A 56 -13.19 -3.37 2.71
N ALA A 57 -12.93 -3.02 1.46
CA ALA A 57 -12.13 -1.87 1.06
C ALA A 57 -12.94 -0.72 0.45
N PHE A 58 -14.28 -0.82 0.32
CA PHE A 58 -15.10 0.20 -0.35
C PHE A 58 -15.02 1.60 0.26
N ARG A 59 -15.09 1.71 1.60
CA ARG A 59 -14.97 3.01 2.27
C ARG A 59 -13.63 3.68 1.96
N VAL A 60 -12.58 2.88 2.02
CA VAL A 60 -11.20 3.30 1.76
C VAL A 60 -11.00 3.62 0.26
N HIS A 61 -11.67 2.88 -0.63
CA HIS A 61 -11.66 3.15 -2.06
C HIS A 61 -12.35 4.46 -2.41
N HIS A 62 -13.49 4.76 -1.79
CA HIS A 62 -14.19 6.04 -2.00
C HIS A 62 -13.32 7.22 -1.58
N GLU A 63 -12.65 7.12 -0.43
CA GLU A 63 -11.70 8.14 0.01
C GLU A 63 -10.56 8.35 -0.99
N LEU A 64 -9.97 7.26 -1.50
CA LEU A 64 -8.96 7.34 -2.55
C LEU A 64 -9.49 8.12 -3.77
N ARG A 65 -10.72 7.85 -4.21
CA ARG A 65 -11.32 8.58 -5.34
C ARG A 65 -11.47 10.07 -5.04
N SER A 66 -11.88 10.44 -3.83
CA SER A 66 -11.96 11.83 -3.42
C SER A 66 -10.61 12.53 -3.42
N ILE A 67 -9.55 11.86 -2.91
CA ILE A 67 -8.18 12.43 -2.92
C ILE A 67 -7.66 12.57 -4.34
N LEU A 68 -7.77 11.54 -5.19
CA LEU A 68 -7.28 11.62 -6.57
C LEU A 68 -7.98 12.71 -7.39
N ALA A 69 -9.26 12.99 -7.10
CA ALA A 69 -10.01 14.06 -7.75
C ALA A 69 -9.56 15.47 -7.31
N SER A 70 -8.89 15.61 -6.16
CA SER A 70 -8.35 16.89 -5.70
C SER A 70 -6.90 17.14 -6.14
N LEU A 71 -6.26 16.21 -6.83
CA LEU A 71 -4.90 16.35 -7.34
C LEU A 71 -4.92 17.01 -8.74
N ASP A 72 -3.95 17.88 -9.01
CA ASP A 72 -3.79 18.51 -10.33
C ASP A 72 -3.38 17.49 -11.39
N ALA A 73 -2.54 16.52 -11.02
CA ALA A 73 -2.12 15.44 -11.88
C ALA A 73 -1.68 14.22 -11.06
N TRP A 74 -2.00 13.03 -11.53
CA TRP A 74 -1.48 11.81 -10.93
C TRP A 74 -1.25 10.70 -11.95
N GLN A 75 -0.33 9.80 -11.62
CA GLN A 75 -0.08 8.57 -12.35
C GLN A 75 0.08 7.42 -11.37
N ALA A 76 -0.18 6.18 -11.82
CA ALA A 76 0.02 4.98 -11.01
C ALA A 76 0.73 3.91 -11.85
N LEU A 77 1.87 3.42 -11.34
CA LEU A 77 2.74 2.46 -12.02
C LEU A 77 3.01 1.26 -11.13
N HIS A 78 3.02 0.08 -11.74
CA HIS A 78 3.53 -1.13 -11.11
C HIS A 78 5.05 -1.17 -11.29
N THR A 79 5.81 -1.21 -10.20
CA THR A 79 7.28 -1.26 -10.24
C THR A 79 7.79 -2.60 -9.73
N TYR A 80 8.84 -3.13 -10.36
CA TYR A 80 9.47 -4.37 -9.89
C TYR A 80 10.32 -4.09 -8.63
N ARG A 81 10.12 -4.90 -7.58
CA ARG A 81 10.64 -4.86 -6.20
C ARG A 81 12.00 -4.20 -5.90
N LYS A 82 12.95 -4.14 -6.83
CA LYS A 82 14.21 -3.41 -6.58
C LYS A 82 13.99 -1.90 -6.38
N GLY A 83 12.93 -1.32 -6.96
CA GLY A 83 12.58 0.09 -6.77
C GLY A 83 11.78 0.39 -5.49
N ASN A 84 11.13 -0.61 -4.89
CA ASN A 84 10.19 -0.42 -3.77
C ASN A 84 10.79 -0.72 -2.38
N GLN A 85 12.09 -0.96 -2.29
CA GLN A 85 12.75 -1.43 -1.05
C GLN A 85 12.48 -0.50 0.15
N VAL A 86 12.42 0.80 -0.06
CA VAL A 86 12.16 1.78 1.01
C VAL A 86 10.74 1.61 1.58
N ALA A 87 9.73 1.42 0.73
CA ALA A 87 8.36 1.21 1.19
C ALA A 87 8.20 -0.16 1.89
N ASP A 88 8.86 -1.20 1.37
CA ASP A 88 8.88 -2.52 1.99
C ASP A 88 9.51 -2.48 3.39
N HIS A 89 10.63 -1.75 3.55
CA HIS A 89 11.27 -1.53 4.84
C HIS A 89 10.34 -0.80 5.82
N LEU A 90 9.63 0.24 5.38
CA LEU A 90 8.69 0.97 6.23
C LEU A 90 7.47 0.13 6.61
N ALA A 91 6.97 -0.71 5.71
CA ALA A 91 5.86 -1.63 5.99
C ALA A 91 6.26 -2.68 7.04
N ALA A 92 7.50 -3.20 6.98
CA ALA A 92 8.01 -4.18 7.93
C ALA A 92 8.04 -3.67 9.39
N TRP A 93 8.23 -2.37 9.61
CA TRP A 93 8.27 -1.77 10.95
C TRP A 93 6.94 -1.87 11.69
N ARG A 94 5.81 -1.91 10.96
CA ARG A 94 4.48 -2.07 11.55
C ARG A 94 4.27 -3.48 12.14
N THR A 95 5.08 -4.46 11.72
CA THR A 95 4.94 -5.88 12.08
C THR A 95 5.94 -6.33 13.14
N ALA A 96 6.78 -5.45 13.68
CA ALA A 96 7.73 -5.82 14.72
C ALA A 96 7.02 -5.90 16.10
N PRO A 97 6.79 -7.11 16.68
CA PRO A 97 6.68 -7.21 18.13
C PRO A 97 8.01 -6.77 18.76
N GLY A 98 7.93 -6.19 19.95
CA GLY A 98 9.05 -5.59 20.67
C GLY A 98 10.35 -6.37 20.53
N GLN A 99 11.40 -5.62 20.18
CA GLN A 99 12.77 -6.06 20.37
C GLN A 99 12.96 -6.43 21.84
N THR A 100 13.16 -7.71 22.12
CA THR A 100 14.09 -8.10 23.19
C THR A 100 15.24 -8.82 22.52
N THR A 101 16.31 -8.08 22.37
CA THR A 101 17.66 -8.55 22.14
C THR A 101 18.05 -9.60 23.18
N ILE A 102 18.49 -10.77 22.74
CA ILE A 102 19.71 -11.38 23.29
C ILE A 102 20.46 -12.08 22.16
N GLY A 103 21.70 -11.63 21.94
CA GLY A 103 22.64 -12.15 20.97
C GLY A 103 23.21 -13.52 21.36
N PRO A 104 24.22 -14.00 20.61
CA PRO A 104 24.52 -15.42 20.44
C PRO A 104 25.20 -16.01 21.68
N HIS A 105 24.91 -17.27 21.98
CA HIS A 105 25.86 -18.11 22.68
C HIS A 105 26.21 -19.28 21.78
N GLU A 106 27.43 -19.21 21.24
CA GLU A 106 28.18 -20.36 20.75
C GLU A 106 28.36 -21.37 21.88
N ALA A 107 28.12 -22.65 21.58
CA ALA A 107 28.96 -23.83 21.88
C ALA A 107 28.22 -25.10 21.47
#